data_AF-A0A7V2F4F1-F1
#
_entry.id   AF-A0A7V2F4F1-F1
#
_cell.length_a   1.000
_cell.length_b   1.000
_cell.length_c   1.000
_cell.angle_alpha   90.00
_cell.angle_beta   90.00
_cell.angle_gamma   90.00
#
_symmetry.space_group_name_H-M   'P 1'
#
loop_
_entity.id
_entity.type
_entity.pdbx_description
1 polymer ?
#
loop_
_entity_poly.entity_id
_entity_poly.type
_entity_poly.pdbx_seq_one_letter_code
_entity_poly.pdbx_strand_id
1 'polypeptide(L)'
;VKKIYDDYHDKGFDIIGISMDNNRQALDSYLEEQGMKWRQIFDGKGWKAEIGQLYAVSSIPSTFLLDKQGKIRYKNLRGGELADAVEKLLKE
;
A
#
# COMPACT_ATOMS: atom_id res chain seq x y z
N VAL A 1 -1.42 6.63 -6.40
CA VAL A 1 -0.91 5.24 -6.31
C VAL A 1 -1.33 4.39 -7.50
N LYS A 2 -2.60 4.39 -7.95
CA LYS A 2 -3.04 3.62 -9.15
C LYS A 2 -2.15 3.82 -10.38
N LYS A 3 -1.94 5.08 -10.80
CA LYS A 3 -1.03 5.39 -11.91
C LYS A 3 0.39 4.84 -11.72
N ILE A 4 0.96 4.97 -10.52
CA ILE A 4 2.32 4.48 -10.22
C ILE A 4 2.34 2.95 -10.26
N TYR A 5 1.28 2.28 -9.80
CA TYR A 5 1.14 0.85 -9.96
C TYR A 5 1.11 0.46 -11.44
N ASP A 6 0.23 1.06 -12.24
CA ASP A 6 0.15 0.76 -13.68
C ASP A 6 1.48 1.03 -14.41
N ASP A 7 2.20 2.11 -14.06
CA ASP A 7 3.46 2.51 -14.71
C ASP A 7 4.68 1.64 -14.33
N TYR A 8 4.65 1.01 -13.15
CA TYR A 8 5.82 0.33 -12.57
C TYR A 8 5.58 -1.14 -12.16
N HIS A 9 4.35 -1.65 -12.21
CA HIS A 9 4.05 -3.01 -11.76
C HIS A 9 4.88 -4.06 -12.50
N ASP A 10 4.84 -4.00 -13.83
CA ASP A 10 5.60 -4.89 -14.71
C ASP A 10 7.12 -4.67 -14.64
N LYS A 11 7.56 -3.62 -13.95
CA LYS A 11 8.98 -3.28 -13.72
C LYS A 11 9.49 -3.75 -12.37
N GLY A 12 8.68 -4.48 -11.59
CA GLY A 12 9.06 -5.04 -10.30
C GLY A 12 8.61 -4.23 -9.09
N PHE A 13 7.69 -3.28 -9.27
CA PHE A 13 7.00 -2.62 -8.16
C PHE A 13 5.69 -3.36 -7.85
N ASP A 14 5.33 -3.48 -6.57
CA ASP A 14 4.04 -4.05 -6.19
C ASP A 14 3.46 -3.29 -4.99
N ILE A 15 2.15 -3.38 -4.81
CA ILE A 15 1.43 -2.76 -3.70
C ILE A 15 0.69 -3.86 -2.93
N ILE A 16 0.85 -3.83 -1.62
CA ILE A 16 -0.03 -4.57 -0.71
C ILE A 16 -0.84 -3.55 0.06
N GLY A 17 -2.15 -3.55 -0.17
CA GLY A 17 -3.09 -2.78 0.62
C GLY A 17 -3.41 -3.50 1.92
N ILE A 18 -3.33 -2.79 3.04
CA ILE A 18 -3.78 -3.27 4.34
C ILE A 18 -5.02 -2.46 4.70
N SER A 19 -6.18 -3.09 4.69
CA SER A 19 -7.43 -2.44 5.06
C SER A 19 -7.55 -2.35 6.58
N MET A 20 -7.93 -1.17 7.06
CA MET A 20 -8.29 -0.89 8.45
C MET A 20 -9.82 -0.90 8.65
N ASP A 21 -10.56 -1.49 7.70
CA ASP A 21 -12.01 -1.65 7.79
C ASP A 21 -12.38 -2.83 8.71
N ASN A 22 -13.64 -2.84 9.15
CA ASN A 22 -14.24 -3.95 9.90
C ASN A 22 -15.40 -4.63 9.15
N ASN A 23 -15.78 -4.12 7.97
CA ASN A 23 -16.83 -4.67 7.14
C ASN A 23 -16.26 -5.13 5.79
N ARG A 24 -16.24 -6.46 5.59
CA ARG A 24 -15.70 -7.07 4.39
C ARG A 24 -16.47 -6.70 3.12
N GLN A 25 -17.80 -6.67 3.19
CA GLN A 25 -18.64 -6.39 2.02
C GLN A 25 -18.46 -4.94 1.55
N ALA A 26 -18.40 -3.99 2.49
CA ALA A 26 -18.15 -2.59 2.17
C ALA A 26 -16.77 -2.40 1.51
N LEU A 27 -15.75 -3.10 2.01
CA LEU A 27 -14.41 -3.10 1.41
C LEU A 27 -14.45 -3.68 -0.02
N ASP A 28 -15.04 -4.86 -0.21
CA ASP A 28 -15.08 -5.51 -1.53
C ASP A 28 -15.78 -4.62 -2.58
N SER A 29 -16.93 -4.03 -2.23
CA SER A 29 -17.62 -3.07 -3.10
C SER A 29 -16.75 -1.86 -3.45
N TYR A 30 -16.05 -1.30 -2.47
CA TYR A 30 -15.13 -0.18 -2.72
C TYR A 30 -13.96 -0.59 -3.63
N LEU A 31 -13.39 -1.78 -3.45
CA LEU A 31 -12.29 -2.27 -4.28
C LEU A 31 -12.74 -2.47 -5.74
N GLU A 32 -13.92 -3.02 -5.95
CA GLU A 32 -14.53 -3.20 -7.27
C GLU A 32 -14.81 -1.85 -7.95
N GLU A 33 -15.50 -0.94 -7.26
CA GLU A 33 -15.78 0.41 -7.78
C GLU A 33 -14.50 1.18 -8.15
N GLN A 34 -13.44 0.98 -7.37
CA GLN A 34 -12.16 1.63 -7.61
C GLN A 34 -11.28 0.90 -8.62
N GLY A 35 -11.64 -0.31 -9.06
CA GLY A 35 -10.80 -1.14 -9.92
C GLY A 35 -9.39 -1.32 -9.33
N MET A 36 -9.30 -1.51 -8.01
CA MET A 36 -8.01 -1.72 -7.35
C MET A 36 -7.49 -3.13 -7.62
N LYS A 37 -6.44 -3.21 -8.45
CA LYS A 37 -5.91 -4.48 -8.98
C LYS A 37 -4.90 -5.16 -8.06
N TRP A 38 -4.29 -4.42 -7.14
CA TRP A 38 -3.25 -4.95 -6.27
C TRP A 38 -3.82 -5.69 -5.06
N ARG A 39 -2.99 -6.53 -4.44
CA ARG A 39 -3.40 -7.41 -3.33
C ARG A 39 -3.89 -6.59 -2.13
N GLN A 40 -4.99 -7.04 -1.53
CA GLN A 40 -5.58 -6.45 -0.33
C GLN A 40 -5.58 -7.46 0.81
N ILE A 41 -5.20 -7.02 2.00
CA ILE A 41 -5.24 -7.78 3.24
C ILE A 41 -6.31 -7.16 4.13
N PHE A 42 -7.20 -8.00 4.64
CA PHE A 42 -8.28 -7.64 5.54
C PHE A 42 -8.34 -8.67 6.66
N ASP A 43 -8.27 -8.21 7.92
CA ASP A 43 -8.44 -9.05 9.10
C ASP A 43 -9.68 -8.67 9.93
N GLY A 44 -10.40 -7.61 9.54
CA GLY A 44 -11.61 -7.11 10.20
C GLY A 44 -11.39 -6.51 11.59
N LYS A 45 -10.14 -6.35 12.03
CA LYS A 45 -9.81 -5.85 13.38
C LYS A 45 -9.71 -4.32 13.44
N GLY A 46 -9.76 -3.64 12.29
CA GLY A 46 -9.59 -2.19 12.19
C GLY A 46 -8.33 -1.70 12.92
N TRP A 47 -8.45 -0.68 13.77
CA TRP A 47 -7.33 -0.16 14.57
C TRP A 47 -6.68 -1.17 15.54
N LYS A 48 -7.29 -2.34 15.75
CA LYS A 48 -6.70 -3.45 16.53
C LYS A 48 -5.89 -4.43 15.68
N ALA A 49 -5.78 -4.22 14.37
CA ALA A 49 -4.97 -5.04 13.49
C ALA A 49 -3.49 -5.00 13.92
N GLU A 50 -2.88 -6.18 14.07
CA GLU A 50 -1.52 -6.33 14.58
C GLU A 50 -0.50 -5.59 13.70
N ILE A 51 -0.68 -5.68 12.38
CA ILE A 51 0.21 -5.03 11.42
C ILE A 51 0.18 -3.50 11.53
N GLY A 52 -0.99 -2.91 11.83
CA GLY A 52 -1.12 -1.47 12.04
C GLY A 52 -0.35 -1.02 13.28
N GLN A 53 -0.40 -1.80 14.35
CA GLN A 53 0.35 -1.53 15.59
C GLN A 53 1.86 -1.72 15.39
N LEU A 54 2.26 -2.82 14.74
CA LEU A 54 3.67 -3.14 14.45
C LEU A 54 4.36 -2.04 13.65
N TYR A 55 3.64 -1.44 12.70
CA TYR A 55 4.15 -0.34 11.87
C TYR A 55 3.83 1.05 12.44
N ALA A 56 3.29 1.14 13.66
CA ALA A 56 2.90 2.37 14.35
C ALA A 56 2.00 3.29 13.53
N VAL A 57 1.02 2.72 12.83
CA VAL A 57 0.01 3.44 12.04
C VAL A 57 -1.03 4.06 12.98
N SER A 58 -1.06 5.39 13.04
CA SER A 58 -2.03 6.16 13.85
C SER A 58 -3.08 6.91 13.02
N SER A 59 -2.92 6.97 11.70
CA SER A 59 -3.87 7.58 10.79
C SER A 59 -3.85 6.89 9.43
N ILE A 60 -4.96 6.97 8.70
CA ILE A 60 -5.07 6.54 7.31
C ILE A 60 -5.36 7.75 6.42
N PRO A 61 -4.82 7.78 5.17
CA PRO A 61 -3.95 6.77 4.57
C PRO A 61 -2.50 6.90 5.08
N SER A 62 -1.85 5.77 5.33
CA SER A 62 -0.40 5.67 5.61
C SER A 62 0.27 4.76 4.58
N THR A 63 1.48 5.10 4.14
CA THR A 63 2.23 4.30 3.16
C THR A 63 3.64 3.99 3.64
N PHE A 64 4.15 2.82 3.28
CA PHE A 64 5.53 2.43 3.51
C PHE A 64 6.09 1.89 2.19
N LEU A 65 7.24 2.41 1.77
CA LEU A 65 7.94 1.90 0.59
C LEU A 65 9.13 1.08 1.08
N LEU A 66 9.09 -0.21 0.77
CA LEU A 66 10.13 -1.17 1.11
C LEU A 66 10.99 -1.45 -0.13
N ASP A 67 12.28 -1.70 0.06
CA ASP A 67 13.15 -2.23 -1.01
C ASP A 67 13.03 -3.76 -1.16
N LYS A 68 13.76 -4.32 -2.14
CA LYS A 68 13.78 -5.76 -2.44
C LYS A 68 14.32 -6.61 -1.28
N GLN A 69 15.00 -6.01 -0.30
CA GLN A 69 15.47 -6.69 0.91
C GLN A 69 14.50 -6.55 2.08
N GLY A 70 13.33 -5.95 1.86
CA GLY A 70 12.29 -5.76 2.87
C GLY A 70 12.58 -4.61 3.84
N LYS A 71 13.56 -3.73 3.56
CA LYS A 71 13.84 -2.59 4.42
C LYS A 71 12.91 -1.43 4.08
N ILE A 72 12.33 -0.79 5.09
CA ILE A 72 11.54 0.43 4.91
C ILE A 72 12.49 1.56 4.52
N ARG A 73 12.34 2.08 3.31
CA ARG A 73 13.13 3.18 2.76
C ARG A 73 12.45 4.52 2.91
N TYR A 74 11.12 4.53 2.78
CA TYR A 74 10.32 5.74 2.88
C TYR A 74 8.98 5.49 3.56
N LYS A 75 8.40 6.54 4.12
CA LYS A 75 7.06 6.54 4.73
C LYS A 75 6.25 7.71 4.15
N ASN A 76 4.95 7.49 3.96
CA ASN A 76 3.96 8.50 3.61
C ASN A 76 4.23 9.29 2.31
N LEU A 77 5.04 8.74 1.39
CA LEU A 77 5.22 9.33 0.06
C LEU A 77 3.95 9.25 -0.78
N ARG A 78 3.73 10.28 -1.59
CA ARG A 78 2.59 10.41 -2.51
C ARG A 78 3.03 11.08 -3.81
N GLY A 79 2.16 11.05 -4.82
CA GLY A 79 2.35 11.81 -6.05
C GLY A 79 3.70 11.55 -6.72
N GLY A 80 4.35 12.62 -7.18
CA GLY A 80 5.65 12.56 -7.84
C GLY A 80 6.75 11.99 -6.95
N GLU A 81 6.78 12.34 -5.66
CA GLU A 81 7.82 11.86 -4.73
C GLU A 81 7.80 10.33 -4.59
N LEU A 82 6.61 9.72 -4.59
CA LEU A 82 6.49 8.27 -4.59
C LEU A 82 6.99 7.67 -5.91
N ALA A 83 6.71 8.30 -7.05
CA ALA A 83 7.16 7.81 -8.35
C ALA A 83 8.70 7.86 -8.45
N ASP A 84 9.31 8.97 -8.05
CA ASP A 84 10.77 9.15 -8.05
C ASP A 84 11.45 8.13 -7.12
N ALA A 85 10.89 7.90 -5.93
CA ALA A 85 11.42 6.91 -5.00
C ALA A 85 11.32 5.48 -5.55
N VAL A 86 10.19 5.12 -6.19
CA VAL A 86 10.03 3.81 -6.84
C VAL A 86 11.05 3.65 -7.96
N GLU A 87 11.19 4.63 -8.85
CA GLU A 87 12.15 4.57 -9.95
C GLU A 87 13.59 4.41 -9.44
N LYS A 88 13.95 5.14 -8.37
CA LYS A 88 15.25 5.01 -7.73
C LYS A 88 15.49 3.59 -7.19
N LEU A 89 14.55 3.04 -6.42
CA LEU A 89 14.70 1.72 -5.81
C LEU A 89 14.68 0.58 -6.84
N LEU A 90 14.02 0.76 -7.98
CA LEU A 90 14.02 -0.25 -9.05
C LEU A 90 15.39 -0.38 -9.73
N LYS A 91 16.20 0.70 -9.74
CA LYS A 91 17.56 0.74 -10.30
C LYS A 91 18.63 0.18 -9.34
N GLU A 92 18.27 -0.05 -8.08
CA GLU A 92 19.11 -0.74 -7.09
C GLU A 92 19.05 -2.27 -7.25
#